data_AF-A0AAP9J7B6-F1
#
_entry.id   AF-A0AAP9J7B6-F1
#
_cell.length_a   1.000
_cell.length_b   1.000
_cell.length_c   1.000
_cell.angle_alpha   90.00
_cell.angle_beta   90.00
_cell.angle_gamma   90.00
#
_symmetry.space_group_name_H-M   'P 1'
#
loop_
_entity.id
_entity.type
_entity.pdbx_description
1 polymer ?
#
loop_
_entity_poly.entity_id
_entity_poly.type
_entity_poly.pdbx_seq_one_letter_code
_entity_poly.pdbx_strand_id
1 'polypeptide(L)'
;MFYYIESEGDKDLIPVDDFKPFVEDGSILMEEFILPNHQHPRFSVTYILYSLREEAWRIPALKTALIAQQDNIQRPDEGIDRIIGLLLGYSKEEIDQWVKKGIEFTRMRT
;
A
#
# COMPACT_ATOMS: atom_id res chain seq x y z
N MET A 1 7.20 3.07 7.24
CA MET A 1 5.83 3.19 6.70
C MET A 1 5.24 1.80 6.61
N PHE A 2 4.05 1.59 7.16
CA PHE A 2 3.35 0.30 7.09
C PHE A 2 1.97 0.54 6.45
N TYR A 3 1.55 -0.34 5.54
CA TYR A 3 0.16 -0.34 5.04
C TYR A 3 -0.42 -1.74 4.88
N TYR A 4 -1.73 -1.79 4.94
CA TYR A 4 -2.55 -3.00 4.80
C TYR A 4 -3.58 -2.82 3.67
N ILE A 5 -4.09 -3.94 3.15
CA ILE A 5 -5.11 -4.05 2.11
C ILE A 5 -6.18 -5.01 2.66
N GLU A 6 -7.38 -4.49 2.94
CA GLU A 6 -8.53 -5.33 3.29
C GLU A 6 -9.17 -5.90 2.02
N SER A 7 -9.37 -7.21 1.96
CA SER A 7 -10.33 -7.86 1.06
C SER A 7 -11.24 -8.67 1.97
N GLU A 8 -12.55 -8.40 1.94
CA GLU A 8 -13.54 -8.86 2.95
C GLU A 8 -13.24 -10.22 3.62
N GLY A 9 -13.24 -10.24 4.95
CA GLY A 9 -13.40 -11.48 5.74
C GLY A 9 -12.74 -11.49 7.13
N ASP A 10 -11.56 -10.90 7.29
CA ASP A 10 -10.78 -11.01 8.53
C ASP A 10 -10.36 -9.63 9.06
N LYS A 11 -11.19 -9.07 9.95
CA LYS A 11 -10.86 -7.87 10.73
C LYS A 11 -9.83 -8.13 11.83
N ASP A 12 -9.59 -9.40 12.16
CA ASP A 12 -8.69 -9.84 13.23
C ASP A 12 -7.19 -9.76 12.86
N LEU A 13 -6.86 -9.36 11.63
CA LEU A 13 -5.48 -9.30 11.13
C LEU A 13 -4.81 -7.93 11.26
N ILE A 14 -5.56 -6.86 11.53
CA ILE A 14 -4.98 -5.52 11.66
C ILE A 14 -4.71 -5.25 13.15
N PRO A 15 -3.46 -5.00 13.55
CA PRO A 15 -3.10 -4.65 14.91
C PRO A 15 -3.48 -3.19 15.25
N VAL A 16 -4.70 -2.76 14.91
CA VAL A 16 -5.20 -1.39 15.19
C VAL A 16 -5.06 -1.10 16.68
N ASP A 17 -5.43 -2.06 17.52
CA ASP A 17 -5.32 -1.95 18.96
C ASP A 17 -3.86 -1.90 19.45
N ASP A 18 -2.92 -2.58 18.78
CA ASP A 18 -1.51 -2.55 19.16
C ASP A 18 -0.88 -1.19 18.83
N PHE A 19 -1.31 -0.55 17.74
CA PHE A 19 -0.81 0.76 17.32
C PHE A 19 -1.55 1.94 17.96
N LYS A 20 -2.76 1.72 18.48
CA LYS A 20 -3.62 2.74 19.08
C LYS A 20 -2.93 3.60 20.16
N PRO A 21 -2.16 3.05 21.12
CA PRO A 21 -1.48 3.88 22.13
C PRO A 21 -0.55 4.92 21.51
N PHE A 22 0.17 4.55 20.44
CA PHE A 22 1.12 5.41 19.74
C PHE A 22 0.42 6.45 18.85
N VAL A 23 -0.78 6.14 18.35
CA VAL A 23 -1.62 7.11 17.64
C VAL A 23 -2.17 8.15 18.62
N GLU A 24 -2.67 7.70 19.79
CA GLU A 24 -3.25 8.55 20.82
C GLU A 24 -2.21 9.47 21.47
N ASP A 25 -0.98 9.01 21.68
CA ASP A 25 0.13 9.86 22.15
C ASP A 25 0.76 10.73 21.04
N GLY A 26 0.37 10.47 19.78
CA GLY A 26 0.78 11.20 18.59
C GLY A 26 2.19 10.88 18.07
N SER A 27 2.88 9.87 18.61
CA SER A 27 4.19 9.42 18.13
C SER A 27 4.14 8.85 16.71
N ILE A 28 3.00 8.28 16.33
CA ILE A 28 2.70 7.90 14.95
C ILE A 28 1.41 8.58 14.47
N LEU A 29 1.36 8.84 13.17
CA LEU A 29 0.19 9.32 12.47
C LEU A 29 -0.48 8.14 11.77
N MET A 30 -1.81 8.15 11.73
CA MET A 30 -2.64 7.15 11.06
C MET A 30 -3.60 7.84 10.10
N GLU A 31 -3.73 7.28 8.88
CA GLU A 31 -4.79 7.63 7.95
C GLU A 31 -5.43 6.38 7.37
N GLU A 32 -6.77 6.35 7.36
CA GLU A 32 -7.57 5.32 6.72
C GLU A 32 -8.20 5.87 5.43
N PHE A 33 -8.18 5.09 4.36
CA PHE A 33 -8.94 5.40 3.15
C PHE A 33 -9.35 4.13 2.40
N ILE A 34 -10.40 4.25 1.59
CA ILE A 34 -10.99 3.13 0.87
C ILE A 34 -10.83 3.35 -0.63
N LEU A 35 -10.39 2.33 -1.36
CA LEU A 35 -10.37 2.29 -2.81
C LEU A 35 -11.38 1.25 -3.34
N PRO A 36 -12.33 1.62 -4.21
CA PRO A 36 -13.29 0.67 -4.76
C PRO A 36 -12.60 -0.28 -5.75
N ASN A 37 -12.94 -1.56 -5.77
CA ASN A 37 -12.38 -2.49 -6.75
C ASN A 37 -13.07 -2.30 -8.11
N HIS A 38 -12.36 -1.70 -9.09
CA HIS A 38 -12.92 -1.46 -10.42
C HIS A 38 -13.33 -2.73 -11.18
N GLN A 39 -12.69 -3.87 -10.93
CA GLN A 39 -13.02 -5.15 -11.58
C GLN A 39 -14.20 -5.84 -10.90
N HIS A 40 -14.40 -5.58 -9.61
CA HIS A 40 -15.48 -6.14 -8.83
C HIS A 40 -16.11 -5.06 -7.94
N PRO A 41 -17.03 -4.23 -8.47
CA PRO A 41 -17.55 -3.03 -7.78
C PRO A 41 -18.26 -3.27 -6.46
N ARG A 42 -18.59 -4.52 -6.14
CA ARG A 42 -19.14 -4.92 -4.84
C ARG A 42 -18.09 -5.02 -3.74
N PHE A 43 -16.81 -5.02 -4.09
CA PHE A 43 -15.69 -5.10 -3.17
C PHE A 43 -14.90 -3.80 -3.17
N SER A 44 -14.32 -3.48 -2.03
CA SER A 44 -13.41 -2.36 -1.84
C SER A 44 -12.22 -2.81 -1.01
N VAL A 45 -11.14 -2.05 -1.12
CA VAL A 45 -9.95 -2.22 -0.30
C VAL A 45 -9.86 -1.08 0.69
N THR A 46 -9.84 -1.41 1.98
CA THR A 46 -9.50 -0.47 3.04
C THR A 46 -7.98 -0.47 3.22
N TYR A 47 -7.39 0.72 3.14
CA TYR A 47 -6.00 0.98 3.46
C TYR A 47 -5.90 1.70 4.80
N ILE A 48 -5.05 1.21 5.68
CA ILE A 48 -4.67 1.89 6.92
C ILE A 48 -3.17 2.16 6.84
N LEU A 49 -2.79 3.44 6.81
CA LEU A 49 -1.40 3.89 6.67
C LEU A 49 -0.90 4.42 8.01
N TYR A 50 0.31 4.01 8.40
CA TYR A 50 1.01 4.55 9.57
C TYR A 50 2.34 5.19 9.20
N SER A 51 2.62 6.37 9.73
CA SER A 51 3.91 7.06 9.57
C SER A 51 4.40 7.68 10.86
N LEU A 52 5.72 7.83 10.99
CA LEU A 52 6.30 8.73 12.00
C LEU A 52 5.93 10.17 11.66
N ARG A 53 5.89 11.04 12.67
CA ARG A 53 5.51 12.45 12.50
C ARG A 53 6.42 13.18 11.50
N GLU A 54 7.71 12.90 11.54
CA GLU A 54 8.73 13.49 10.64
C GLU A 54 8.57 13.00 9.19
N GLU A 55 7.83 11.91 9.00
CA GLU A 55 7.56 11.25 7.72
C GLU A 55 6.10 11.39 7.30
N ALA A 56 5.35 12.32 7.89
CA ALA A 56 3.92 12.54 7.61
C ALA A 56 3.63 12.67 6.10
N TRP A 57 4.57 13.24 5.34
CA TRP A 57 4.48 13.41 3.89
C TRP A 57 4.36 12.09 3.12
N ARG A 58 4.79 10.96 3.71
CA ARG A 58 4.71 9.64 3.07
C ARG A 58 3.27 9.14 2.94
N ILE A 59 2.37 9.50 3.85
CA ILE A 59 0.95 9.09 3.79
C ILE A 59 0.28 9.58 2.50
N PRO A 60 0.22 10.89 2.20
CA PRO A 60 -0.42 11.37 0.97
C PRO A 60 0.35 10.95 -0.29
N ALA A 61 1.67 10.80 -0.23
CA ALA A 61 2.46 10.31 -1.35
C ALA A 61 2.12 8.85 -1.70
N LEU A 62 2.00 7.99 -0.68
CA LEU A 62 1.65 6.58 -0.86
C LEU A 62 0.21 6.42 -1.33
N LYS A 63 -0.73 7.17 -0.76
CA LYS A 63 -2.12 7.21 -1.22
C LYS A 63 -2.21 7.58 -2.70
N THR A 64 -1.47 8.59 -3.15
CA THR A 64 -1.41 9.00 -4.56
C THR A 64 -0.88 7.87 -5.45
N ALA A 65 0.20 7.20 -5.04
CA ALA A 65 0.79 6.10 -5.79
C ALA A 65 -0.16 4.89 -5.89
N LEU A 66 -0.88 4.56 -4.82
CA LEU A 66 -1.87 3.47 -4.80
C LEU A 66 -3.07 3.76 -5.71
N ILE A 67 -3.57 5.00 -5.72
CA ILE A 67 -4.63 5.43 -6.65
C ILE A 67 -4.13 5.30 -8.11
N ALA A 68 -2.93 5.79 -8.39
CA ALA A 68 -2.33 5.68 -9.72
C ALA A 68 -2.12 4.21 -10.16
N GLN A 69 -1.76 3.32 -9.23
CA GLN A 69 -1.64 1.89 -9.49
C GLN A 69 -3.01 1.27 -9.81
N GLN A 70 -4.04 1.63 -9.06
CA GLN A 70 -5.41 1.16 -9.29
C GLN A 70 -5.96 1.61 -10.66
N ASP A 71 -5.73 2.86 -11.06
CA ASP A 71 -6.15 3.37 -12.36
C ASP A 71 -5.42 2.67 -13.52
N ASN A 72 -4.21 2.18 -13.27
CA ASN A 72 -3.39 1.44 -14.25
C ASN A 72 -3.41 -0.08 -14.05
N ILE A 73 -4.39 -0.65 -13.36
CA ILE A 73 -4.40 -2.09 -13.01
C ILE A 73 -4.30 -3.04 -14.23
N GLN A 74 -4.74 -2.59 -15.40
CA GLN A 74 -4.66 -3.37 -16.66
C GLN A 74 -3.29 -3.30 -17.33
N ARG A 75 -2.45 -2.34 -16.94
CA ARG A 75 -1.10 -2.11 -17.48
C ARG A 75 -0.17 -1.80 -16.31
N PRO A 76 0.31 -2.84 -15.61
CA PRO A 76 1.25 -2.66 -14.50
C PRO A 76 2.42 -1.77 -14.93
N ASP A 77 2.70 -0.75 -14.13
CA ASP A 77 3.77 0.23 -14.36
C ASP A 77 4.85 0.03 -13.29
N GLU A 78 6.01 -0.47 -13.73
CA GLU A 78 7.12 -0.74 -12.83
C GLU A 78 7.62 0.53 -12.12
N GLY A 79 7.44 1.72 -12.70
CA GLY A 79 7.77 2.99 -12.08
C GLY A 79 6.91 3.27 -10.86
N ILE A 80 5.60 2.97 -10.95
CA ILE A 80 4.67 3.08 -9.81
C ILE A 80 5.07 2.07 -8.72
N ASP A 81 5.38 0.83 -9.08
CA ASP A 81 5.81 -0.19 -8.12
C ASP A 81 7.10 0.21 -7.40
N ARG A 82 8.05 0.82 -8.11
CA ARG A 82 9.28 1.36 -7.51
C ARG A 82 9.00 2.51 -6.54
N ILE A 83 8.11 3.44 -6.91
CA ILE A 83 7.71 4.55 -6.04
C ILE A 83 7.08 4.02 -4.75
N ILE A 84 6.15 3.06 -4.86
CA ILE A 84 5.51 2.43 -3.70
C ILE A 84 6.56 1.76 -2.81
N GLY A 85 7.49 0.99 -3.38
CA GLY A 85 8.56 0.34 -2.64
C GLY A 85 9.46 1.32 -1.87
N LEU A 86 9.83 2.44 -2.49
CA LEU A 86 10.61 3.50 -1.83
C LEU A 86 9.85 4.14 -0.67
N LEU A 87 8.54 4.42 -0.85
CA LEU A 87 7.69 5.01 0.18
C LEU A 87 7.52 4.08 1.39
N LEU A 88 7.50 2.77 1.14
CA LEU A 88 7.51 1.73 2.16
C LEU A 88 8.84 1.64 2.92
N GLY A 89 9.94 2.09 2.33
CA GLY A 89 11.28 2.05 2.92
C GLY A 89 12.09 0.83 2.53
N TYR A 90 11.71 0.10 1.48
CA TYR A 90 12.53 -0.97 0.93
C TYR A 90 13.78 -0.40 0.24
N SER A 91 14.86 -1.17 0.28
CA SER A 91 16.06 -0.88 -0.50
C SER A 91 15.79 -1.00 -1.99
N LYS A 92 16.60 -0.30 -2.80
CA LYS A 92 16.52 -0.39 -4.26
C LYS A 92 16.66 -1.84 -4.75
N GLU A 93 17.53 -2.62 -4.12
CA GLU A 93 17.79 -4.01 -4.47
C GLU A 93 16.55 -4.88 -4.21
N GLU A 94 15.89 -4.73 -3.06
CA GLU A 94 14.64 -5.45 -2.75
C GLU A 94 13.52 -5.12 -3.73
N ILE A 95 13.39 -3.84 -4.09
CA ILE A 95 12.42 -3.36 -5.06
C ILE A 95 12.70 -3.95 -6.45
N ASP A 96 13.94 -3.91 -6.90
CA ASP A 96 14.34 -4.46 -8.20
C ASP A 96 14.07 -5.98 -8.28
N GLN A 97 14.28 -6.72 -7.18
CA GLN A 97 13.94 -8.15 -7.11
C GLN A 97 12.43 -8.39 -7.14
N TRP A 98 11.64 -7.56 -6.44
CA TRP A 98 10.17 -7.66 -6.46
C TRP A 98 9.61 -7.42 -7.86
N VAL A 99 10.01 -6.32 -8.50
CA VAL A 99 9.58 -5.94 -9.86
C VAL A 99 9.95 -7.04 -10.85
N LYS A 100 11.17 -7.58 -10.78
CA LYS A 100 11.61 -8.68 -11.65
C LYS A 100 10.70 -9.91 -11.55
N LYS A 101 10.32 -10.32 -10.33
CA LYS A 101 9.41 -11.46 -10.11
C LYS A 101 8.02 -11.21 -10.73
N GLY A 102 7.50 -9.98 -10.60
CA GLY A 102 6.22 -9.60 -11.20
C GLY A 102 6.22 -9.69 -12.73
N ILE A 103 7.30 -9.27 -13.37
CA ILE A 103 7.49 -9.38 -14.82
C ILE A 103 7.55 -10.85 -15.26
N GLU A 104 8.34 -11.67 -14.55
CA GLU A 104 8.47 -13.10 -14.84
C GLU A 104 7.12 -13.82 -14.75
N PHE A 105 6.33 -13.52 -13.71
CA PHE A 105 4.99 -14.08 -13.54
C PHE A 105 4.02 -13.67 -14.67
N THR A 106 4.08 -12.42 -15.13
CA THR A 106 3.23 -11.91 -16.21
C THR A 106 3.56 -12.60 -17.54
N ARG A 107 4.86 -12.81 -17.83
CA ARG A 107 5.31 -13.49 -19.06
C ARG A 107 4.91 -14.96 -19.13
N MET A 108 4.72 -15.64 -18.01
CA MET A 108 4.27 -17.04 -17.99
C MET A 108 2.78 -17.20 -18.29
N ARG A 109 1.99 -16.10 -18.25
CA ARG A 109 0.54 -16.11 -18.46
C ARG A 109 0.11 -15.67 -19.87
N THR A 110 1.04 -15.23 -20.70
CA THR A 110 0.86 -14.89 -22.12
C THR A 110 1.42 -15.97 -23.02
#